data_AF-A0A1V4AVA1-F1
#
_entry.id   AF-A0A1V4AVA1-F1
#
_cell.length_a   1.000
_cell.length_b   1.000
_cell.length_c   1.000
_cell.angle_alpha   90.00
_cell.angle_beta   90.00
_cell.angle_gamma   90.00
#
_symmetry.space_group_name_H-M   'P 1'
#
loop_
_entity.id
_entity.type
_entity.pdbx_description
1 polymer ?
#
loop_
_entity_poly.entity_id
_entity_poly.type
_entity_poly.pdbx_seq_one_letter_code
_entity_poly.pdbx_strand_id
1 'polypeptide(L)'
;MTIMAPKPEETILDIGVSESSSIGTNYLELWYPYPERITALTNKDEKLYEDFKKRFPSVHLVFGDGRDLRFSHNEFDVVFSNAVVEHVGNLKNKSVLFANF
;
A
#
# COMPACT_ATOMS: atom_id res chain seq x y z
N MET A 1 3.87 -16.35 -18.50
CA MET A 1 3.92 -15.18 -17.59
C MET A 1 2.82 -14.25 -18.04
N THR A 2 1.78 -14.08 -17.23
CA THR A 2 0.66 -13.19 -17.56
C THR A 2 0.94 -11.86 -16.89
N ILE A 3 0.87 -10.77 -17.65
CA ILE A 3 1.00 -9.41 -17.12
C ILE A 3 -0.37 -8.98 -16.61
N MET A 4 -0.45 -8.57 -15.35
CA MET A 4 -1.63 -7.87 -14.83
C MET A 4 -1.66 -6.45 -15.38
N ALA A 5 -2.81 -6.02 -15.90
CA ALA A 5 -3.05 -4.68 -16.40
C ALA A 5 -4.35 -4.14 -15.79
N PRO A 6 -4.31 -3.57 -14.57
CA PRO A 6 -5.49 -3.09 -13.91
C PRO A 6 -6.20 -2.02 -14.75
N LYS A 7 -7.53 -2.10 -14.80
CA LYS A 7 -8.35 -1.17 -15.58
C LYS A 7 -8.48 0.19 -14.86
N PRO A 8 -8.82 1.27 -15.58
CA PRO A 8 -8.99 2.60 -14.98
C PRO A 8 -10.04 2.69 -13.86
N GLU A 9 -11.03 1.80 -13.89
CA GLU A 9 -12.09 1.69 -12.89
C GLU A 9 -11.71 0.83 -11.68
N GLU A 10 -10.67 0.00 -11.78
CA GLU A 10 -10.27 -0.91 -10.71
C GLU A 10 -9.55 -0.17 -9.58
N THR A 11 -9.84 -0.60 -8.37
CA THR A 11 -9.33 -0.02 -7.12
C THR A 11 -8.16 -0.86 -6.59
N ILE A 12 -7.14 -0.18 -6.07
CA ILE A 12 -5.91 -0.82 -5.62
C ILE A 12 -5.65 -0.47 -4.15
N LEU A 13 -5.38 -1.48 -3.34
CA LEU A 13 -4.81 -1.33 -2.00
C LEU A 13 -3.29 -1.58 -2.07
N ASP A 14 -2.47 -0.57 -1.79
CA ASP A 14 -1.03 -0.74 -1.56
C ASP A 14 -0.74 -0.87 -0.07
N ILE A 15 -0.24 -2.03 0.37
CA ILE A 15 0.11 -2.29 1.76
C ILE A 15 1.61 -2.10 1.97
N GLY A 16 1.95 -1.12 2.81
CA GLY A 16 3.31 -0.89 3.29
C GLY A 16 4.05 0.22 2.56
N VAL A 17 3.35 1.28 2.13
CA VAL A 17 3.98 2.47 1.55
C VAL A 17 4.99 3.11 2.50
N SER A 18 5.98 3.82 1.95
CA SER A 18 7.00 4.53 2.72
C SER A 18 6.70 6.02 2.82
N GLU A 19 7.02 6.62 3.97
CA GLU A 19 7.03 8.07 4.14
C GLU A 19 8.07 8.77 3.25
N SER A 20 9.12 8.05 2.83
CA SER A 20 10.24 8.60 2.08
C SER A 20 9.89 8.83 0.61
N SER A 21 10.33 9.96 0.07
CA SER A 21 10.30 10.26 -1.36
C SER A 21 11.63 9.98 -2.07
N SER A 22 12.48 9.14 -1.46
CA SER A 22 13.77 8.76 -2.02
C SER A 22 13.61 7.94 -3.30
N ILE A 23 14.67 7.90 -4.12
CA ILE A 23 14.70 7.03 -5.30
C ILE A 23 14.51 5.59 -4.83
N GLY A 24 13.52 4.89 -5.39
CA GLY A 24 13.25 3.49 -5.08
C GLY A 24 12.06 3.23 -4.17
N THR A 25 11.34 4.25 -3.72
CA THR A 25 10.13 4.09 -2.90
C THR A 25 8.86 4.38 -3.69
N ASN A 26 7.74 3.82 -3.24
CA ASN A 26 6.38 4.17 -3.69
C ASN A 26 6.20 4.08 -5.22
N TYR A 27 6.72 3.01 -5.82
CA TYR A 27 6.73 2.83 -7.28
C TYR A 27 5.32 2.79 -7.88
N LEU A 28 4.35 2.22 -7.16
CA LEU A 28 2.98 2.18 -7.62
C LEU A 28 2.42 3.61 -7.72
N GLU A 29 2.58 4.41 -6.67
CA GLU A 29 2.12 5.80 -6.63
C GLU A 29 2.86 6.71 -7.63
N LEU A 30 4.11 6.37 -7.96
CA LEU A 30 4.90 7.11 -8.94
C LEU A 30 4.46 6.88 -10.39
N TRP A 31 4.02 5.68 -10.73
CA TRP A 31 3.90 5.26 -12.13
C TRP A 31 2.50 4.82 -12.55
N TYR A 32 1.62 4.49 -11.61
CA TYR A 32 0.27 4.07 -11.96
C TYR A 32 -0.54 5.28 -12.48
N PRO A 33 -1.20 5.15 -13.65
CA PRO A 33 -1.84 6.29 -14.33
C PRO A 33 -3.08 6.84 -13.60
N TYR A 34 -3.64 6.13 -12.62
CA TYR A 34 -4.86 6.51 -11.90
C TYR A 34 -4.59 6.57 -10.39
N PRO A 35 -3.81 7.55 -9.90
CA PRO A 35 -3.40 7.61 -8.49
C PRO A 35 -4.59 7.75 -7.53
N GLU A 36 -5.72 8.32 -7.98
CA GLU A 36 -6.98 8.39 -7.23
C GLU A 36 -7.65 7.03 -6.98
N ARG A 37 -7.19 5.97 -7.67
CA ARG A 37 -7.62 4.59 -7.45
C ARG A 37 -6.78 3.86 -6.41
N ILE A 38 -5.71 4.47 -5.92
CA ILE A 38 -4.82 3.87 -4.94
C ILE A 38 -5.26 4.28 -3.54
N THR A 39 -5.51 3.28 -2.70
CA THR A 39 -5.49 3.40 -1.24
C THR A 39 -4.16 2.88 -0.72
N ALA A 40 -3.35 3.77 -0.15
CA ALA A 40 -2.06 3.45 0.43
C ALA A 40 -2.21 3.22 1.94
N LEU A 41 -1.80 2.06 2.43
CA LEU A 41 -1.86 1.68 3.83
C LEU A 41 -0.47 1.65 4.47
N THR A 42 -0.34 2.26 5.64
CA THR A 42 0.87 2.18 6.47
C THR A 42 0.54 2.06 7.95
N ASN A 43 1.39 1.36 8.71
CA ASN A 43 1.27 1.24 10.16
C ASN A 43 2.21 2.20 10.92
N LYS A 44 2.85 3.13 10.21
CA LYS A 44 3.78 4.12 10.75
C LYS A 44 3.04 5.34 11.31
N ASP A 45 3.75 6.19 12.05
CA ASP A 45 3.19 7.44 12.60
C ASP A 45 2.81 8.39 11.45
N GLU A 46 1.57 8.89 11.50
CA GLU A 46 1.02 9.83 10.52
C GLU A 46 1.90 11.07 10.31
N LYS A 47 2.57 11.55 11.37
CA LYS A 47 3.41 12.75 11.31
C LYS A 47 4.59 12.62 10.37
N LEU A 48 4.97 11.40 9.99
CA LEU A 48 6.06 11.14 9.05
C LEU A 48 5.64 11.36 7.59
N TYR A 49 4.34 11.34 7.29
CA TYR A 49 3.83 11.25 5.91
C TYR A 49 3.50 12.60 5.26
N GLU A 50 3.95 13.71 5.83
CA GLU A 50 3.70 15.05 5.27
C GLU A 50 4.23 15.19 3.84
N ASP A 51 5.43 14.67 3.57
CA ASP A 51 6.02 14.76 2.23
C ASP A 51 5.40 13.77 1.24
N PHE A 52 4.94 12.61 1.72
CA PHE A 52 4.14 11.68 0.93
C PHE A 52 2.84 12.35 0.46
N LYS A 53 2.08 12.96 1.39
CA LYS A 53 0.82 13.65 1.09
C LYS A 53 1.02 14.78 0.08
N LYS A 54 2.13 15.52 0.15
CA LYS A 54 2.47 16.57 -0.83
C LYS A 54 2.82 16.00 -2.20
N ARG A 55 3.53 14.87 -2.25
CA ARG A 55 3.99 14.25 -3.50
C ARG A 55 2.86 13.53 -4.23
N PHE A 56 1.97 12.89 -3.47
CA PHE A 56 0.88 12.05 -3.99
C PHE A 56 -0.48 12.53 -3.50
N PRO A 57 -0.90 13.77 -3.82
CA PRO A 57 -2.11 14.36 -3.26
C PRO A 57 -3.40 13.66 -3.69
N SER A 58 -3.37 12.88 -4.78
CA SER A 58 -4.51 12.10 -5.25
C SER A 58 -4.63 10.72 -4.62
N VAL A 59 -3.56 10.22 -3.97
CA VAL A 59 -3.56 8.89 -3.35
C VAL A 59 -4.27 8.95 -2.00
N HIS A 60 -5.15 7.99 -1.73
CA HIS A 60 -5.85 7.91 -0.46
C HIS A 60 -4.97 7.24 0.60
N LEU A 61 -4.34 8.02 1.49
CA LEU A 61 -3.47 7.50 2.53
C LEU A 61 -4.26 7.13 3.80
N VAL A 62 -4.12 5.89 4.25
CA VAL A 62 -4.76 5.30 5.43
C VAL A 62 -3.70 4.79 6.41
N PHE A 63 -3.94 5.04 7.70
CA PHE A 63 -3.10 4.54 8.79
C PHE A 63 -3.76 3.35 9.47
N GLY A 64 -3.10 2.20 9.48
CA GLY A 64 -3.66 0.97 10.02
C GLY A 64 -2.70 -0.21 10.00
N ASP A 65 -3.08 -1.31 10.64
CA ASP A 65 -2.30 -2.55 10.67
C ASP A 65 -2.73 -3.46 9.52
N GLY A 66 -1.80 -3.83 8.63
CA GLY A 66 -2.06 -4.76 7.53
C GLY A 66 -2.49 -6.17 7.96
N ARG A 67 -2.38 -6.50 9.26
CA ARG A 67 -2.87 -7.75 9.86
C ARG A 67 -4.31 -7.67 10.38
N ASP A 68 -4.86 -6.46 10.51
CA ASP A 68 -6.23 -6.16 10.92
C ASP A 68 -6.81 -5.11 9.96
N LEU A 69 -7.04 -5.55 8.71
CA LEU A 69 -7.59 -4.70 7.66
C LEU A 69 -9.07 -4.43 7.94
N ARG A 70 -9.40 -3.19 8.30
CA ARG A 70 -10.77 -2.74 8.58
C ARG A 70 -11.51 -2.24 7.33
N PHE A 71 -11.23 -2.89 6.21
CA PHE A 71 -11.91 -2.65 4.94
C PHE A 71 -13.09 -3.61 4.79
N SER A 72 -14.07 -3.19 4.01
CA SER A 72 -15.21 -4.04 3.66
C SER A 72 -14.75 -5.22 2.81
N HIS A 73 -15.53 -6.29 2.83
CA HIS A 73 -15.28 -7.44 1.95
C HIS A 73 -15.34 -7.00 0.48
N ASN A 74 -14.33 -7.41 -0.31
CA ASN A 74 -14.15 -7.04 -1.72
C ASN A 74 -14.16 -5.52 -1.99
N GLU A 75 -13.60 -4.73 -1.08
CA GLU A 75 -13.46 -3.28 -1.28
C GLU A 75 -12.44 -2.93 -2.37
N PHE A 76 -11.48 -3.81 -2.65
CA PHE A 76 -10.42 -3.60 -3.64
C PHE A 76 -10.39 -4.70 -4.69
N ASP A 77 -10.16 -4.31 -5.94
CA ASP A 77 -9.99 -5.24 -7.07
C ASP A 77 -8.58 -5.85 -7.08
N VAL A 78 -7.59 -5.07 -6.64
CA VAL A 78 -6.17 -5.47 -6.58
C VAL A 78 -5.58 -5.13 -5.22
N VAL A 79 -4.84 -6.07 -4.64
CA VAL A 79 -3.95 -5.78 -3.50
C VAL A 79 -2.51 -5.90 -3.96
N PHE A 80 -1.76 -4.82 -3.78
CA PHE A 80 -0.33 -4.73 -4.03
C PHE A 80 0.41 -4.61 -2.69
N SER A 81 1.58 -5.24 -2.58
CA SER A 81 2.44 -5.04 -1.42
C SER A 81 3.89 -5.25 -1.83
N ASN A 82 4.71 -4.24 -1.58
CA ASN A 82 6.16 -4.31 -1.70
C ASN A 82 6.83 -4.23 -0.32
N ALA A 83 6.15 -4.74 0.72
CA ALA A 83 6.63 -4.71 2.08
C ALA A 83 7.60 -5.88 2.36
N VAL A 84 8.82 -5.55 2.78
CA VAL A 84 9.78 -6.53 3.29
C VAL A 84 9.24 -7.10 4.62
N VAL A 85 9.23 -8.43 4.76
CA VAL A 85 8.81 -9.18 5.96
C VAL A 85 9.54 -8.72 7.24
N GLU A 86 10.63 -7.96 7.10
CA GLU A 86 11.50 -7.43 8.14
C GLU A 86 10.84 -6.39 9.05
N HIS A 87 9.69 -5.83 8.66
CA HIS A 87 8.92 -4.89 9.49
C HIS A 87 7.70 -5.54 10.19
N VAL A 88 7.52 -6.85 10.05
CA VAL A 88 6.41 -7.59 10.69
C VAL A 88 6.85 -8.21 12.03
N GLY A 89 7.26 -7.34 12.97
CA GLY A 89 7.41 -7.69 14.40
C GLY A 89 8.66 -8.46 14.81
N ASN A 90 9.04 -8.28 16.08
CA ASN A 90 10.11 -9.04 16.75
C ASN A 90 9.91 -10.56 16.58
N LEU A 91 11.03 -11.29 16.57
CA LEU A 91 11.26 -12.73 16.26
C LEU A 91 10.22 -13.79 16.69
N LYS A 92 9.17 -13.44 17.44
CA LYS A 92 8.10 -14.33 17.89
C LYS A 92 6.87 -14.39 16.96
N ASN A 93 6.65 -13.43 16.06
CA ASN A 93 5.42 -13.37 15.24
C ASN A 93 5.70 -13.23 13.75
N LYS A 94 6.25 -14.27 13.12
CA LYS A 94 6.31 -14.38 11.66
C LYS A 94 4.97 -14.87 11.12
N SER A 95 3.99 -13.98 11.05
CA SER A 95 2.81 -14.19 10.21
C SER A 95 3.14 -13.60 8.84
N VAL A 96 3.48 -14.47 7.90
CA VAL A 96 3.66 -14.13 6.49
C VAL A 96 2.35 -13.54 5.98
N LEU A 97 2.39 -12.36 5.35
CA LEU A 97 1.28 -11.86 4.54
C LEU A 97 1.08 -12.84 3.38
N PHE A 98 0.15 -13.77 3.54
CA PHE A 98 -0.41 -14.55 2.44
C PHE A 98 -1.76 -13.91 2.09
N ALA A 99 -1.77 -13.04 1.09
CA ALA A 99 -3.00 -12.71 0.39
C ALA A 99 -3.28 -13.87 -0.59
N ASN A 100 -4.07 -14.85 -0.14
CA ASN A 100 -4.74 -15.77 -1.07
C ASN A 100 -6.03 -15.08 -1.51
N PHE A 101 -6.14 -14.82 -2.82
CA PHE A 101 -7.37 -14.40 -3.49
C PHE A 101 -8.20 -15.63 -3.86
#